data_AF-W4HC42-F1
#
_entry.id   AF-W4HC42-F1
#
_cell.length_a   1.000
_cell.length_b   1.000
_cell.length_c   1.000
_cell.angle_alpha   90.00
_cell.angle_beta   90.00
_cell.angle_gamma   90.00
#
_symmetry.space_group_name_H-M   'P 1'
#
loop_
_entity.id
_entity.type
_entity.pdbx_description
1 polymer ?
#
loop_
_entity_poly.entity_id
_entity_poly.type
_entity_poly.pdbx_seq_one_letter_code
_entity_poly.pdbx_strand_id
1 'polypeptide(L)'
;MADPSDFKELEKMLDKQDAKSKAKKSPSVAQLKPDLAAGMEKISLSTEEDKAARKAKLASQTFEKKPKLTKEERRAQQEAQRLAKAAGAPAKTAPKAAAAPAPPTARMQYDDPKKVAKYSKSSVIQRTQAQKQVALFSHLPQFERESSLSLNVGFSKAEIHPAILSLGLKYAEGKLVGGNARCVAMLTAFQQVIKDYHTPPDKVLRRDLDKTLRPLIQFLIDCRPHSIGMGNAIRYVRNVIATLDPSKGDDDAKTFVLDEIDQYIENRIVMAMTAVSKFACSKIVDGDVILTYARADIIEVLLKQAFDQKIQFRVLVVDSRPHFEGKKLIRALAEHGLPCTYIQINALSYVMKEVTKVFLGATAIMSNGAVVARVGTALCAMTAHEFNVPVLFCCETYKFSDRVQLDSITHNELRDPDELVNSYAADHQRLTNRPEAEASAHVLADWRDLPNLKLLNLVYDLTPMEYVSMVVTEIGMIPPTSIPAIIREYRKEYNNEDAVHLP
;
A
#
# COMPACT_ATOMS: atom_id res chain seq x y z
N MET A 1 1.67 -1.08 22.42
CA MET A 1 2.81 -0.16 22.24
C MET A 1 3.70 -0.74 21.16
N ALA A 2 3.91 -0.02 20.05
CA ALA A 2 4.91 -0.39 19.04
C ALA A 2 6.30 -0.17 19.65
N ASP A 3 7.20 -1.12 19.49
CA ASP A 3 8.53 -1.09 20.10
C ASP A 3 9.41 -0.01 19.42
N PRO A 4 10.06 0.91 20.16
CA PRO A 4 11.07 1.81 19.62
C PRO A 4 12.23 1.10 18.91
N SER A 5 12.38 -0.22 19.08
CA SER A 5 13.38 -1.04 18.40
C SER A 5 13.24 -1.08 16.88
N ASP A 6 12.01 -1.11 16.33
CA ASP A 6 11.78 -1.17 14.87
C ASP A 6 12.24 0.13 14.17
N PHE A 7 12.12 1.27 14.86
CA PHE A 7 12.60 2.58 14.38
C PHE A 7 14.11 2.74 14.62
N LYS A 8 14.62 2.28 15.77
CA LYS A 8 16.06 2.20 16.00
C LYS A 8 16.76 1.26 15.02
N GLU A 9 16.09 0.27 14.45
CA GLU A 9 16.68 -0.61 13.44
C GLU A 9 16.81 0.09 12.09
N LEU A 10 15.78 0.84 11.67
CA LEU A 10 15.82 1.76 10.51
C LEU A 10 16.85 2.90 10.71
N GLU A 11 16.87 3.55 11.89
CA GLU A 11 17.87 4.56 12.24
C GLU A 11 19.28 3.95 12.32
N LYS A 12 19.47 2.76 12.91
CA LYS A 12 20.78 2.07 12.91
C LYS A 12 21.22 1.66 11.52
N MET A 13 20.29 1.34 10.60
CA MET A 13 20.62 1.07 9.20
C MET A 13 21.10 2.35 8.50
N LEU A 14 20.46 3.50 8.79
CA LEU A 14 20.88 4.82 8.31
C LEU A 14 22.22 5.29 8.94
N ASP A 15 22.41 5.14 10.25
CA ASP A 15 23.63 5.54 10.98
C ASP A 15 24.85 4.67 10.62
N LYS A 16 24.64 3.36 10.39
CA LYS A 16 25.71 2.46 9.91
C LYS A 16 26.20 2.86 8.51
N GLN A 17 25.38 3.56 7.72
CA GLN A 17 25.78 4.10 6.43
C GLN A 17 26.60 5.38 6.56
N ASP A 18 26.27 6.30 7.49
CA ASP A 18 27.10 7.48 7.74
C ASP A 18 28.52 7.14 8.25
N ALA A 19 28.64 6.02 8.97
CA ALA A 19 29.94 5.48 9.38
C ALA A 19 30.70 4.80 8.22
N LYS A 20 30.00 4.10 7.30
CA LYS A 20 30.61 3.46 6.12
C LYS A 20 30.94 4.45 5.00
N SER A 21 30.19 5.53 4.85
CA SER A 21 30.42 6.59 3.85
C SER A 21 31.65 7.44 4.18
N LYS A 22 32.00 7.59 5.46
CA LYS A 22 33.25 8.24 5.89
C LYS A 22 34.51 7.40 5.60
N ALA A 23 34.38 6.09 5.39
CA ALA A 23 35.52 5.18 5.19
C ALA A 23 35.80 4.83 3.71
N LYS A 24 34.95 5.24 2.77
CA LYS A 24 35.19 5.09 1.33
C LYS A 24 34.85 6.39 0.63
N LYS A 25 35.81 7.02 -0.05
CA LYS A 25 35.53 8.12 -1.00
C LYS A 25 34.45 7.63 -1.99
N SER A 26 33.23 8.10 -1.82
CA SER A 26 32.09 7.78 -2.67
C SER A 26 32.16 8.59 -3.99
N PRO A 27 31.89 7.99 -5.15
CA PRO A 27 31.67 8.75 -6.37
C PRO A 27 30.38 9.59 -6.25
N SER A 28 30.38 10.76 -6.87
CA SER A 28 29.28 11.73 -6.87
C SER A 28 27.98 11.18 -7.46
N VAL A 29 26.85 11.75 -7.05
CA VAL A 29 25.43 11.45 -7.38
C VAL A 29 25.05 11.64 -8.87
N ALA A 30 26.00 11.51 -9.80
CA ALA A 30 25.83 11.69 -11.24
C ALA A 30 25.76 10.37 -12.04
N GLN A 31 25.41 9.24 -11.42
CA GLN A 31 25.30 7.94 -12.09
C GLN A 31 23.89 7.32 -12.02
N LEU A 32 22.84 8.15 -12.02
CA LEU A 32 21.54 7.76 -12.57
C LEU A 32 21.57 8.07 -14.06
N LYS A 33 21.27 7.09 -14.92
CA LYS A 33 21.47 7.17 -16.37
C LYS A 33 20.90 8.47 -16.99
N PRO A 34 21.64 9.13 -17.90
CA PRO A 34 21.23 10.40 -18.54
C PRO A 34 19.96 10.31 -19.40
N ASP A 35 19.53 9.09 -19.77
CA ASP A 35 18.37 8.86 -20.64
C ASP A 35 17.02 9.25 -20.00
N LEU A 36 16.93 9.22 -18.66
CA LEU A 36 15.70 9.64 -17.96
C LEU A 36 15.52 11.16 -17.97
N ALA A 37 16.62 11.91 -17.81
CA ALA A 37 16.60 13.37 -17.85
C ALA A 37 16.32 13.91 -19.27
N ALA A 38 16.93 13.30 -20.29
CA ALA A 38 16.74 13.67 -21.69
C ALA A 38 15.32 13.38 -22.22
N GLY A 39 14.65 12.35 -21.68
CA GLY A 39 13.25 12.05 -21.99
C GLY A 39 12.25 13.05 -21.39
N MET A 40 12.63 13.72 -20.29
CA MET A 40 11.76 14.64 -19.55
C MET A 40 11.85 16.09 -20.03
N GLU A 41 12.99 16.53 -20.58
CA GLU A 41 13.11 17.85 -21.23
C GLU A 41 12.20 17.99 -22.47
N LYS A 42 11.88 16.89 -23.16
CA LYS A 42 10.96 16.88 -24.31
C LYS A 42 9.47 16.98 -23.95
N ILE A 43 9.13 16.90 -22.66
CA ILE A 43 7.74 17.02 -22.18
C ILE A 43 7.44 18.46 -21.73
N SER A 44 8.48 19.26 -21.49
CA SER A 44 8.37 20.70 -21.28
C SER A 44 8.58 21.44 -22.60
N LEU A 45 7.54 22.18 -23.02
CA LEU A 45 7.42 23.02 -24.23
C LEU A 45 6.88 22.27 -25.46
N SER A 46 5.57 22.41 -25.71
CA SER A 46 4.99 22.15 -27.05
C SER A 46 4.11 23.33 -27.44
N THR A 47 4.47 24.00 -28.53
CA THR A 47 3.66 25.01 -29.25
C THR A 47 2.53 24.34 -30.05
N GLU A 48 1.52 25.13 -30.42
CA GLU A 48 0.25 24.72 -31.05
C GLU A 48 0.40 23.88 -32.35
N GLU A 49 1.54 23.94 -33.03
CA GLU A 49 1.80 23.23 -34.30
C GLU A 49 1.93 21.70 -34.13
N ASP A 50 2.35 21.22 -32.95
CA ASP A 50 2.53 19.78 -32.69
C ASP A 50 1.21 19.00 -32.53
N LYS A 51 0.10 19.70 -32.21
CA LYS A 51 -1.23 19.06 -32.14
C LYS A 51 -1.76 18.68 -33.52
N ALA A 52 -1.47 19.47 -34.55
CA ALA A 52 -1.96 19.24 -35.91
C ALA A 52 -1.27 18.02 -36.55
N ALA A 53 0.05 17.90 -36.38
CA ALA A 53 0.83 16.74 -36.85
C ALA A 53 0.39 15.43 -36.17
N ARG A 54 0.05 15.49 -34.88
CA ARG A 54 -0.41 14.32 -34.11
C ARG A 54 -1.82 13.87 -34.50
N LYS A 55 -2.70 14.81 -34.88
CA LYS A 55 -4.06 14.52 -35.39
C LYS A 55 -4.02 13.89 -36.79
N ALA A 56 -3.09 14.31 -37.65
CA ALA A 56 -2.87 13.70 -38.96
C ALA A 56 -2.31 12.27 -38.85
N LYS A 57 -1.41 12.03 -37.89
CA LYS A 57 -0.81 10.70 -37.66
C LYS A 57 -1.78 9.68 -37.02
N LEU A 58 -2.78 10.16 -36.27
CA LEU A 58 -3.85 9.32 -35.74
C LEU A 58 -4.90 8.96 -36.79
N ALA A 59 -5.03 9.76 -37.85
CA ALA A 59 -5.98 9.54 -38.94
C ALA A 59 -5.48 8.49 -39.97
N SER A 60 -4.17 8.21 -40.04
CA SER A 60 -3.58 7.29 -41.02
C SER A 60 -3.43 5.84 -40.53
N GLN A 61 -3.83 5.52 -39.30
CA GLN A 61 -3.82 4.14 -38.77
C GLN A 61 -5.21 3.49 -38.92
N THR A 62 -5.54 3.10 -40.14
CA THR A 62 -6.74 2.32 -40.46
C THR A 62 -6.52 0.85 -40.12
N PHE A 63 -7.31 0.31 -39.20
CA PHE A 63 -7.43 -1.14 -38.96
C PHE A 63 -8.06 -1.82 -40.19
N GLU A 64 -7.44 -2.90 -40.68
CA GLU A 64 -8.06 -3.78 -41.69
C GLU A 64 -9.37 -4.37 -41.14
N LYS A 65 -10.49 -4.06 -41.80
CA LYS A 65 -11.81 -4.64 -41.48
C LYS A 65 -11.88 -6.06 -42.05
N LYS A 66 -12.04 -7.07 -41.19
CA LYS A 66 -12.47 -8.42 -41.62
C LYS A 66 -13.82 -8.33 -42.36
N PRO A 67 -14.03 -9.11 -43.44
CA PRO A 67 -15.26 -9.06 -44.22
C PRO A 67 -16.45 -9.53 -43.38
N LYS A 68 -17.56 -8.79 -43.43
CA LYS A 68 -18.81 -9.16 -42.76
C LYS A 68 -19.53 -10.21 -43.60
N LEU A 69 -19.78 -11.39 -43.01
CA LEU A 69 -20.66 -12.42 -43.57
C LEU A 69 -22.04 -11.85 -43.92
N THR A 70 -22.55 -12.24 -45.07
CA THR A 70 -23.85 -11.80 -45.58
C THR A 70 -25.00 -12.42 -44.76
N LYS A 71 -26.18 -11.80 -44.84
CA LYS A 71 -27.36 -12.20 -44.05
C LYS A 71 -27.83 -13.63 -44.38
N GLU A 72 -27.55 -14.09 -45.60
CA GLU A 72 -27.87 -15.45 -46.08
C GLU A 72 -26.92 -16.49 -45.50
N GLU A 73 -25.62 -16.21 -45.45
CA GLU A 73 -24.62 -17.10 -44.84
C GLU A 73 -24.85 -17.29 -43.33
N ARG A 74 -25.33 -16.24 -42.64
CA ARG A 74 -25.70 -16.32 -41.22
C ARG A 74 -26.95 -17.16 -40.98
N ARG A 75 -27.93 -17.13 -41.91
CA ARG A 75 -29.13 -17.98 -41.83
C ARG A 75 -28.78 -19.43 -42.11
N ALA A 76 -27.96 -19.70 -43.12
CA ALA A 76 -27.49 -21.04 -43.43
C ALA A 76 -26.70 -21.68 -42.27
N GLN A 77 -25.86 -20.91 -41.58
CA GLN A 77 -25.13 -21.40 -40.39
C GLN A 77 -26.05 -21.66 -39.18
N GLN A 78 -27.09 -20.85 -38.98
CA GLN A 78 -28.08 -21.09 -37.91
C GLN A 78 -28.98 -22.29 -38.21
N GLU A 79 -29.33 -22.50 -39.48
CA GLU A 79 -30.18 -23.61 -39.91
C GLU A 79 -29.40 -24.94 -39.89
N ALA A 80 -28.13 -24.93 -40.28
CA ALA A 80 -27.20 -26.05 -40.12
C ALA A 80 -26.98 -26.42 -38.64
N GLN A 81 -26.85 -25.43 -37.75
CA GLN A 81 -26.74 -25.68 -36.30
C GLN A 81 -28.04 -26.20 -35.67
N ARG A 82 -29.21 -25.81 -36.21
CA ARG A 82 -30.51 -26.36 -35.76
C ARG A 82 -30.70 -27.80 -36.21
N LEU A 83 -30.32 -28.12 -37.45
CA LEU A 83 -30.38 -29.49 -38.00
C LEU A 83 -29.40 -30.44 -37.27
N ALA A 84 -28.20 -29.95 -36.92
CA ALA A 84 -27.23 -30.70 -36.13
C ALA A 84 -27.66 -30.96 -34.68
N LYS A 85 -28.58 -30.15 -34.13
CA LYS A 85 -29.17 -30.35 -32.79
C LYS A 85 -30.42 -31.24 -32.80
N ALA A 86 -31.11 -31.34 -33.92
CA ALA A 86 -32.32 -32.15 -34.08
C ALA A 86 -32.03 -33.63 -34.40
N ALA A 87 -30.89 -33.92 -35.05
CA ALA A 87 -30.42 -35.28 -35.26
C ALA A 87 -29.62 -35.76 -34.03
N GLY A 88 -30.33 -36.30 -33.03
CA GLY A 88 -29.74 -36.82 -31.80
C GLY A 88 -28.61 -37.83 -32.08
N ALA A 89 -27.39 -37.47 -31.69
CA ALA A 89 -26.23 -38.35 -31.68
C ALA A 89 -25.43 -38.17 -30.36
N PRO A 90 -24.80 -39.23 -29.84
CA PRO A 90 -24.50 -39.39 -28.41
C PRO A 90 -23.33 -38.53 -27.95
N ALA A 91 -23.39 -38.15 -26.67
CA ALA A 91 -22.39 -37.35 -25.97
C ALA A 91 -20.99 -38.00 -26.03
N LYS A 92 -20.13 -37.46 -26.89
CA LYS A 92 -18.68 -37.58 -26.73
C LYS A 92 -18.22 -36.50 -25.74
N THR A 93 -17.67 -36.94 -24.62
CA THR A 93 -16.94 -36.11 -23.66
C THR A 93 -15.84 -35.33 -24.37
N ALA A 94 -16.04 -34.03 -24.54
CA ALA A 94 -14.99 -33.12 -24.98
C ALA A 94 -13.92 -33.02 -23.87
N PRO A 95 -12.61 -33.03 -24.20
CA PRO A 95 -11.58 -32.78 -23.21
C PRO A 95 -11.83 -31.39 -22.60
N LYS A 96 -11.89 -31.30 -21.27
CA LYS A 96 -11.77 -30.02 -20.57
C LYS A 96 -10.50 -29.35 -21.10
N ALA A 97 -10.66 -28.29 -21.89
CA ALA A 97 -9.59 -27.33 -22.08
C ALA A 97 -9.16 -26.92 -20.67
N ALA A 98 -7.93 -27.26 -20.30
CA ALA A 98 -7.32 -26.82 -19.07
C ALA A 98 -7.22 -25.30 -19.17
N ALA A 99 -8.26 -24.61 -18.69
CA ALA A 99 -8.17 -23.21 -18.38
C ALA A 99 -7.02 -23.09 -17.38
N ALA A 100 -5.91 -22.51 -17.82
CA ALA A 100 -4.86 -22.08 -16.93
C ALA A 100 -5.54 -21.30 -15.78
N PRO A 101 -5.30 -21.66 -14.51
CA PRO A 101 -5.90 -20.92 -13.42
C PRO A 101 -5.30 -19.52 -13.45
N ALA A 102 -6.07 -18.57 -13.98
CA ALA A 102 -5.84 -17.16 -13.69
C ALA A 102 -5.79 -17.04 -12.15
N PRO A 103 -4.79 -16.35 -11.58
CA PRO A 103 -4.71 -16.20 -10.14
C PRO A 103 -6.02 -15.56 -9.65
N PRO A 104 -6.57 -15.98 -8.50
CA PRO A 104 -7.79 -15.40 -7.98
C PRO A 104 -7.46 -13.99 -7.47
N THR A 105 -7.49 -13.00 -8.37
CA THR A 105 -7.54 -11.58 -8.01
C THR A 105 -8.98 -11.08 -7.96
N ALA A 106 -9.96 -11.98 -7.98
CA ALA A 106 -11.32 -11.66 -7.58
C ALA A 106 -11.35 -11.51 -6.06
N ARG A 107 -11.15 -10.28 -5.59
CA ARG A 107 -11.35 -9.90 -4.19
C ARG A 107 -12.70 -10.41 -3.71
N MET A 108 -12.70 -10.98 -2.52
CA MET A 108 -13.86 -11.61 -1.93
C MET A 108 -14.99 -10.59 -1.76
N GLN A 109 -16.19 -10.94 -2.24
CA GLN A 109 -17.44 -10.27 -1.89
C GLN A 109 -17.86 -10.76 -0.50
N TYR A 110 -17.65 -9.94 0.55
CA TYR A 110 -18.06 -10.29 1.92
C TYR A 110 -19.58 -10.22 2.13
N ASP A 111 -20.29 -9.57 1.20
CA ASP A 111 -21.75 -9.47 1.13
C ASP A 111 -22.43 -10.74 0.60
N ASP A 112 -21.70 -11.67 -0.02
CA ASP A 112 -22.23 -12.96 -0.48
C ASP A 112 -21.91 -14.09 0.54
N PRO A 113 -22.90 -14.57 1.31
CA PRO A 113 -22.69 -15.58 2.35
C PRO A 113 -22.08 -16.89 1.83
N LYS A 114 -22.36 -17.26 0.57
CA LYS A 114 -21.82 -18.49 -0.02
C LYS A 114 -20.33 -18.34 -0.33
N LYS A 115 -19.91 -17.18 -0.82
CA LYS A 115 -18.49 -16.88 -1.06
C LYS A 115 -17.72 -16.75 0.24
N VAL A 116 -18.32 -16.13 1.26
CA VAL A 116 -17.75 -16.03 2.60
C VAL A 116 -17.55 -17.39 3.24
N ALA A 117 -18.57 -18.26 3.22
CA ALA A 117 -18.46 -19.62 3.76
C ALA A 117 -17.44 -20.49 3.00
N LYS A 118 -17.26 -20.26 1.69
CA LYS A 118 -16.23 -20.95 0.91
C LYS A 118 -14.83 -20.45 1.30
N TYR A 119 -14.66 -19.15 1.45
CA TYR A 119 -13.38 -18.54 1.82
C TYR A 119 -13.00 -18.85 3.27
N SER A 120 -13.94 -18.83 4.20
CA SER A 120 -13.69 -19.13 5.62
C SER A 120 -13.15 -20.56 5.79
N LYS A 121 -13.58 -21.50 4.95
CA LYS A 121 -13.03 -22.87 4.90
C LYS A 121 -11.61 -22.95 4.33
N SER A 122 -11.20 -21.98 3.50
CA SER A 122 -9.86 -21.92 2.90
C SER A 122 -8.89 -20.97 3.60
N SER A 123 -9.39 -20.11 4.49
CA SER A 123 -8.57 -19.20 5.28
C SER A 123 -7.72 -19.98 6.27
N VAL A 124 -6.53 -19.48 6.56
CA VAL A 124 -5.62 -20.14 7.50
C VAL A 124 -6.04 -19.86 8.95
N ILE A 125 -6.72 -18.73 9.17
CA ILE A 125 -7.07 -18.21 10.49
C ILE A 125 -8.59 -18.15 10.63
N GLN A 126 -9.08 -18.61 11.77
CA GLN A 126 -10.44 -18.34 12.19
C GLN A 126 -10.46 -17.05 13.02
N ARG A 127 -11.14 -16.01 12.50
CA ARG A 127 -11.38 -14.76 13.21
C ARG A 127 -12.86 -14.56 13.45
N THR A 128 -13.22 -14.03 14.62
CA THR A 128 -14.57 -13.59 14.92
C THR A 128 -14.90 -12.38 14.04
N GLN A 129 -15.87 -12.55 13.16
CA GLN A 129 -16.43 -11.44 12.39
C GLN A 129 -17.22 -10.52 13.32
N ALA A 130 -17.16 -9.22 13.07
CA ALA A 130 -17.93 -8.26 13.85
C ALA A 130 -19.43 -8.59 13.76
N GLN A 131 -20.08 -8.69 14.92
CA GLN A 131 -21.48 -9.12 15.04
C GLN A 131 -22.44 -8.18 14.31
N LYS A 132 -22.11 -6.88 14.26
CA LYS A 132 -22.95 -5.83 13.69
C LYS A 132 -22.16 -4.94 12.74
N GLN A 133 -22.31 -5.19 11.45
CA GLN A 133 -21.68 -4.39 10.39
C GLN A 133 -22.62 -3.31 9.84
N VAL A 134 -22.03 -2.18 9.43
CA VAL A 134 -22.74 -1.13 8.70
C VAL A 134 -23.01 -1.61 7.27
N ALA A 135 -24.26 -1.49 6.81
CA ALA A 135 -24.70 -2.08 5.53
C ALA A 135 -23.87 -1.61 4.32
N LEU A 136 -23.52 -0.32 4.28
CA LEU A 136 -22.70 0.29 3.24
C LEU A 136 -21.29 -0.33 3.13
N PHE A 137 -20.79 -0.96 4.19
CA PHE A 137 -19.44 -1.56 4.26
C PHE A 137 -19.48 -3.08 4.47
N SER A 138 -20.63 -3.73 4.26
CA SER A 138 -20.81 -5.18 4.41
C SER A 138 -19.95 -6.02 3.47
N HIS A 139 -19.47 -5.43 2.37
CA HIS A 139 -18.52 -6.05 1.44
C HIS A 139 -17.07 -6.02 1.93
N LEU A 140 -16.78 -5.37 3.06
CA LEU A 140 -15.44 -5.33 3.66
C LEU A 140 -15.35 -6.26 4.89
N PRO A 141 -14.20 -6.94 5.09
CA PRO A 141 -13.97 -7.67 6.31
C PRO A 141 -13.88 -6.73 7.51
N GLN A 142 -14.66 -7.01 8.55
CA GLN A 142 -14.49 -6.42 9.88
C GLN A 142 -14.33 -7.53 10.91
N PHE A 143 -13.26 -7.47 11.67
CA PHE A 143 -12.94 -8.45 12.69
C PHE A 143 -12.87 -7.81 14.06
N GLU A 144 -13.27 -8.56 15.07
CA GLU A 144 -13.05 -8.18 16.47
C GLU A 144 -11.59 -8.46 16.85
N ARG A 145 -11.13 -7.80 17.91
CA ARG A 145 -9.78 -8.00 18.43
C ARG A 145 -9.75 -9.21 19.35
N GLU A 146 -9.01 -10.23 18.93
CA GLU A 146 -8.76 -11.42 19.72
C GLU A 146 -7.33 -11.38 20.28
N SER A 147 -7.15 -11.85 21.52
CA SER A 147 -5.84 -12.00 22.17
C SER A 147 -5.01 -13.14 21.57
N SER A 148 -5.62 -14.05 20.80
CA SER A 148 -4.95 -15.16 20.14
C SER A 148 -5.60 -15.47 18.80
N LEU A 149 -4.79 -15.61 17.74
CA LEU A 149 -5.26 -16.08 16.45
C LEU A 149 -5.45 -17.60 16.50
N SER A 150 -6.69 -18.07 16.34
CA SER A 150 -6.98 -19.50 16.20
C SER A 150 -6.79 -19.93 14.75
N LEU A 151 -6.12 -21.06 14.53
CA LEU A 151 -5.93 -21.63 13.20
C LEU A 151 -7.16 -22.46 12.81
N ASN A 152 -7.54 -22.41 11.53
CA ASN A 152 -8.63 -23.24 11.02
C ASN A 152 -8.28 -24.73 11.06
N VAL A 153 -9.30 -25.58 11.16
CA VAL A 153 -9.16 -27.05 11.19
C VAL A 153 -8.45 -27.53 9.92
N GLY A 154 -7.31 -28.19 10.08
CA GLY A 154 -6.47 -28.68 8.97
C GLY A 154 -5.18 -27.89 8.74
N PHE A 155 -4.98 -26.77 9.44
CA PHE A 155 -3.71 -26.04 9.46
C PHE A 155 -2.97 -26.30 10.77
N SER A 156 -1.71 -26.74 10.67
CA SER A 156 -0.85 -26.89 11.85
C SER A 156 0.03 -25.67 12.04
N LYS A 157 0.29 -25.27 13.29
CA LYS A 157 1.33 -24.26 13.59
C LYS A 157 2.69 -24.65 13.00
N ALA A 158 2.94 -25.94 12.79
CA ALA A 158 4.17 -26.45 12.19
C ALA A 158 4.33 -26.08 10.70
N GLU A 159 3.25 -25.74 10.00
CA GLU A 159 3.28 -25.36 8.57
C GLU A 159 3.56 -23.86 8.38
N ILE A 160 3.45 -23.06 9.43
CA ILE A 160 3.66 -21.61 9.39
C ILE A 160 5.05 -21.32 9.93
N HIS A 161 5.86 -20.64 9.11
CA HIS A 161 7.20 -20.23 9.51
C HIS A 161 7.16 -19.32 10.76
N PRO A 162 8.00 -19.54 11.80
CA PRO A 162 7.95 -18.76 13.05
C PRO A 162 8.05 -17.25 12.85
N ALA A 163 8.89 -16.80 11.90
CA ALA A 163 9.02 -15.38 11.56
C ALA A 163 7.70 -14.78 11.01
N ILE A 164 6.96 -15.55 10.21
CA ILE A 164 5.68 -15.14 9.63
C ILE A 164 4.59 -15.15 10.69
N LEU A 165 4.57 -16.15 11.58
CA LEU A 165 3.65 -16.21 12.71
C LEU A 165 3.81 -14.99 13.64
N SER A 166 5.05 -14.68 14.03
CA SER A 166 5.38 -13.52 14.86
C SER A 166 4.93 -12.20 14.19
N LEU A 167 5.21 -12.06 12.89
CA LEU A 167 4.79 -10.88 12.13
C LEU A 167 3.26 -10.76 12.03
N GLY A 168 2.56 -11.87 11.78
CA GLY A 168 1.10 -11.92 11.71
C GLY A 168 0.45 -11.47 13.01
N LEU A 169 0.97 -11.93 14.16
CA LEU A 169 0.53 -11.47 15.48
C LEU A 169 0.77 -9.96 15.67
N LYS A 170 1.96 -9.45 15.32
CA LYS A 170 2.25 -8.01 15.37
C LYS A 170 1.29 -7.17 14.50
N TYR A 171 0.87 -7.70 13.35
CA TYR A 171 -0.10 -7.05 12.46
C TYR A 171 -1.52 -7.07 13.04
N ALA A 172 -1.99 -8.22 13.52
CA ALA A 172 -3.33 -8.39 14.08
C ALA A 172 -3.52 -7.55 15.36
N GLU A 173 -2.50 -7.49 16.22
CA GLU A 173 -2.52 -6.68 17.44
C GLU A 173 -2.37 -5.16 17.17
N GLY A 174 -2.03 -4.77 15.94
CA GLY A 174 -1.75 -3.37 15.60
C GLY A 174 -0.50 -2.81 16.29
N LYS A 175 0.45 -3.66 16.69
CA LYS A 175 1.74 -3.22 17.25
C LYS A 175 2.64 -2.64 16.17
N LEU A 176 2.64 -3.23 14.96
CA LEU A 176 3.40 -2.72 13.82
C LEU A 176 2.47 -1.92 12.89
N VAL A 177 2.69 -0.61 12.84
CA VAL A 177 1.83 0.36 12.13
C VAL A 177 2.71 1.22 11.24
N GLY A 178 2.23 1.55 10.03
CA GLY A 178 2.98 2.28 9.01
C GLY A 178 3.15 1.46 7.73
N GLY A 179 3.02 2.11 6.57
CA GLY A 179 3.14 1.42 5.27
C GLY A 179 4.54 0.84 5.03
N ASN A 180 5.58 1.65 5.30
CA ASN A 180 6.98 1.28 5.12
C ASN A 180 7.41 0.21 6.13
N ALA A 181 7.19 0.47 7.42
CA ALA A 181 7.55 -0.45 8.50
C ALA A 181 6.91 -1.85 8.30
N ARG A 182 5.64 -1.91 7.89
CA ARG A 182 4.99 -3.18 7.56
C ARG A 182 5.66 -3.86 6.36
N CYS A 183 5.95 -3.12 5.29
CA CYS A 183 6.56 -3.69 4.08
C CYS A 183 7.97 -4.24 4.34
N VAL A 184 8.81 -3.49 5.06
CA VAL A 184 10.16 -3.92 5.42
C VAL A 184 10.10 -5.19 6.28
N ALA A 185 9.30 -5.19 7.35
CA ALA A 185 9.17 -6.36 8.22
C ALA A 185 8.65 -7.62 7.49
N MET A 186 7.76 -7.45 6.50
CA MET A 186 7.29 -8.54 5.64
C MET A 186 8.41 -9.11 4.78
N LEU A 187 9.18 -8.24 4.13
CA LEU A 187 10.31 -8.66 3.28
C LEU A 187 11.40 -9.34 4.10
N THR A 188 11.73 -8.80 5.28
CA THR A 188 12.66 -9.43 6.23
C THR A 188 12.15 -10.80 6.69
N ALA A 189 10.85 -10.95 6.93
CA ALA A 189 10.28 -12.25 7.27
C ALA A 189 10.35 -13.24 6.09
N PHE A 190 10.15 -12.79 4.84
CA PHE A 190 10.36 -13.63 3.66
C PHE A 190 11.82 -14.05 3.49
N GLN A 191 12.78 -13.17 3.80
CA GLN A 191 14.20 -13.54 3.78
C GLN A 191 14.50 -14.69 4.75
N GLN A 192 13.92 -14.66 5.96
CA GLN A 192 14.07 -15.77 6.92
C GLN A 192 13.47 -17.07 6.37
N VAL A 193 12.26 -16.99 5.80
CA VAL A 193 11.62 -18.17 5.17
C VAL A 193 12.48 -18.74 4.05
N ILE A 194 13.06 -17.90 3.19
CA ILE A 194 13.88 -18.33 2.05
C ILE A 194 15.20 -18.93 2.54
N LYS A 195 15.81 -18.39 3.60
CA LYS A 195 17.03 -18.94 4.21
C LYS A 195 16.80 -20.33 4.79
N ASP A 196 15.68 -20.52 5.48
CA ASP A 196 15.34 -21.79 6.13
C ASP A 196 14.73 -22.82 5.16
N TYR A 197 14.43 -22.41 3.92
CA TYR A 197 13.83 -23.27 2.90
C TYR A 197 14.83 -24.26 2.30
N HIS A 198 14.37 -25.50 2.16
CA HIS A 198 15.10 -26.60 1.52
C HIS A 198 14.25 -27.18 0.39
N THR A 199 14.83 -27.31 -0.80
CA THR A 199 14.12 -27.89 -1.95
C THR A 199 14.00 -29.40 -1.81
N PRO A 200 12.80 -29.97 -1.90
CA PRO A 200 12.63 -31.42 -1.97
C PRO A 200 13.34 -32.00 -3.20
N PRO A 201 13.94 -33.21 -3.12
CA PRO A 201 14.77 -33.78 -4.18
C PRO A 201 14.00 -34.05 -5.50
N ASP A 202 12.68 -34.12 -5.44
CA ASP A 202 11.78 -34.34 -6.58
C ASP A 202 11.26 -33.04 -7.21
N LYS A 203 11.65 -31.87 -6.69
CA LYS A 203 11.08 -30.58 -7.07
C LYS A 203 12.13 -29.58 -7.51
N VAL A 204 11.66 -28.56 -8.22
CA VAL A 204 12.47 -27.42 -8.66
C VAL A 204 12.20 -26.23 -7.76
N LEU A 205 13.26 -25.62 -7.20
CA LEU A 205 13.22 -24.49 -6.28
C LEU A 205 12.21 -23.42 -6.70
N ARG A 206 12.32 -22.88 -7.93
CA ARG A 206 11.45 -21.78 -8.43
C ARG A 206 9.95 -22.07 -8.30
N ARG A 207 9.53 -23.33 -8.49
CA ARG A 207 8.10 -23.71 -8.49
C ARG A 207 7.60 -24.00 -7.07
N ASP A 208 8.43 -24.66 -6.26
CA ASP A 208 8.02 -25.09 -4.94
C ASP A 208 8.17 -23.96 -3.89
N LEU A 209 9.15 -23.06 -4.05
CA LEU A 209 9.28 -21.87 -3.21
C LEU A 209 8.09 -20.92 -3.36
N ASP A 210 7.66 -20.60 -4.60
CA ASP A 210 6.45 -19.78 -4.83
C ASP A 210 5.20 -20.48 -4.28
N LYS A 211 5.10 -21.80 -4.38
CA LYS A 211 4.01 -22.57 -3.75
C LYS A 211 4.04 -22.48 -2.23
N THR A 212 5.22 -22.52 -1.61
CA THR A 212 5.41 -22.45 -0.16
C THR A 212 5.12 -21.06 0.40
N LEU A 213 5.47 -20.00 -0.34
CA LEU A 213 5.20 -18.61 0.08
C LEU A 213 3.71 -18.23 0.03
N ARG A 214 2.93 -18.80 -0.88
CA ARG A 214 1.49 -18.48 -1.03
C ARG A 214 0.66 -18.61 0.26
N PRO A 215 0.66 -19.75 0.97
CA PRO A 215 -0.08 -19.88 2.22
C PRO A 215 0.44 -18.93 3.31
N LEU A 216 1.74 -18.64 3.35
CA LEU A 216 2.33 -17.69 4.30
C LEU A 216 1.88 -16.24 4.02
N ILE A 217 1.83 -15.83 2.75
CA ILE A 217 1.26 -14.55 2.32
C ILE A 217 -0.22 -14.47 2.70
N GLN A 218 -0.96 -15.56 2.46
CA GLN A 218 -2.39 -15.61 2.78
C GLN A 218 -2.63 -15.50 4.28
N PHE A 219 -1.82 -16.16 5.11
CA PHE A 219 -1.85 -16.02 6.56
C PHE A 219 -1.66 -14.57 6.99
N LEU A 220 -0.70 -13.84 6.41
CA LEU A 220 -0.50 -12.41 6.73
C LEU A 220 -1.70 -11.54 6.33
N ILE A 221 -2.32 -11.82 5.17
CA ILE A 221 -3.52 -11.12 4.70
C ILE A 221 -4.71 -11.37 5.66
N ASP A 222 -4.87 -12.61 6.13
CA ASP A 222 -5.92 -12.99 7.08
C ASP A 222 -5.69 -12.34 8.47
N CYS A 223 -4.42 -12.17 8.88
CA CYS A 223 -4.08 -11.41 10.09
C CYS A 223 -4.50 -9.93 9.96
N ARG A 224 -4.13 -9.31 8.84
CA ARG A 224 -4.49 -7.93 8.51
C ARG A 224 -4.33 -7.69 7.01
N PRO A 225 -5.34 -7.10 6.33
CA PRO A 225 -5.22 -6.77 4.91
C PRO A 225 -3.93 -6.02 4.58
N HIS A 226 -3.20 -6.49 3.57
CA HIS A 226 -1.93 -5.89 3.18
C HIS A 226 -2.12 -4.48 2.59
N SER A 227 -1.10 -3.63 2.71
CA SER A 227 -1.11 -2.33 2.02
C SER A 227 -0.83 -2.50 0.53
N ILE A 228 -1.08 -1.45 -0.27
CA ILE A 228 -0.74 -1.47 -1.70
C ILE A 228 0.77 -1.68 -1.91
N GLY A 229 1.61 -0.99 -1.13
CA GLY A 229 3.07 -1.17 -1.19
C GLY A 229 3.51 -2.60 -0.88
N MET A 230 2.91 -3.24 0.13
CA MET A 230 3.16 -4.66 0.43
C MET A 230 2.72 -5.56 -0.73
N GLY A 231 1.55 -5.29 -1.33
CA GLY A 231 1.07 -6.04 -2.49
C GLY A 231 2.01 -5.92 -3.70
N ASN A 232 2.58 -4.74 -3.94
CA ASN A 232 3.57 -4.52 -4.98
C ASN A 232 4.89 -5.24 -4.69
N ALA A 233 5.37 -5.19 -3.44
CA ALA A 233 6.57 -5.92 -3.01
C ALA A 233 6.40 -7.45 -3.11
N ILE A 234 5.22 -7.99 -2.75
CA ILE A 234 4.90 -9.42 -2.95
C ILE A 234 4.97 -9.78 -4.44
N ARG A 235 4.43 -8.94 -5.33
CA ARG A 235 4.50 -9.18 -6.78
C ARG A 235 5.95 -9.15 -7.27
N TYR A 236 6.76 -8.22 -6.78
CA TYR A 236 8.19 -8.13 -7.10
C TYR A 236 8.92 -9.42 -6.73
N VAL A 237 8.87 -9.83 -5.46
CA VAL A 237 9.58 -11.03 -4.98
C VAL A 237 9.14 -12.28 -5.75
N ARG A 238 7.84 -12.42 -6.01
CA ARG A 238 7.33 -13.56 -6.79
C ARG A 238 7.77 -13.53 -8.25
N ASN A 239 7.96 -12.35 -8.84
CA ASN A 239 8.51 -12.22 -10.18
C ASN A 239 9.98 -12.63 -10.21
N VAL A 240 10.80 -12.15 -9.26
CA VAL A 240 12.21 -12.55 -9.10
C VAL A 240 12.33 -14.08 -8.97
N ILE A 241 11.48 -14.72 -8.17
CA ILE A 241 11.47 -16.19 -8.05
C ILE A 241 11.10 -16.88 -9.36
N ALA A 242 10.20 -16.29 -10.15
CA ALA A 242 9.75 -16.85 -11.42
C ALA A 242 10.82 -16.76 -12.53
N THR A 243 11.65 -15.72 -12.51
CA THR A 243 12.73 -15.48 -13.48
C THR A 243 14.06 -16.14 -13.10
N LEU A 244 14.11 -16.89 -11.99
CA LEU A 244 15.30 -17.64 -11.59
C LEU A 244 15.79 -18.58 -12.70
N ASP A 245 17.07 -18.48 -12.99
CA ASP A 245 17.78 -19.35 -13.94
C ASP A 245 17.78 -20.81 -13.44
N PRO A 246 17.19 -21.76 -14.18
CA PRO A 246 17.16 -23.16 -13.80
C PRO A 246 18.54 -23.85 -13.75
N SER A 247 19.58 -23.23 -14.32
CA SER A 247 20.93 -23.80 -14.36
C SER A 247 21.74 -23.56 -13.09
N LYS A 248 21.34 -22.59 -12.26
CA LYS A 248 22.02 -22.24 -11.01
C LYS A 248 21.70 -23.23 -9.90
N GLY A 249 22.67 -23.47 -9.02
CA GLY A 249 22.46 -24.25 -7.79
C GLY A 249 21.46 -23.56 -6.86
N ASP A 250 20.76 -24.36 -6.04
CA ASP A 250 19.70 -23.86 -5.15
C ASP A 250 20.20 -22.80 -4.15
N ASP A 251 21.41 -22.95 -3.63
CA ASP A 251 21.99 -21.99 -2.68
C ASP A 251 22.34 -20.65 -3.34
N ASP A 252 22.87 -20.69 -4.56
CA ASP A 252 23.14 -19.48 -5.35
C ASP A 252 21.84 -18.79 -5.75
N ALA A 253 20.83 -19.56 -6.13
CA ALA A 253 19.50 -19.05 -6.46
C ALA A 253 18.82 -18.41 -5.24
N LYS A 254 18.89 -19.03 -4.05
CA LYS A 254 18.40 -18.42 -2.80
C LYS A 254 19.15 -17.12 -2.48
N THR A 255 20.48 -17.12 -2.59
CA THR A 255 21.31 -15.92 -2.35
C THR A 255 20.90 -14.78 -3.27
N PHE A 256 20.69 -15.06 -4.56
CA PHE A 256 20.19 -14.07 -5.52
C PHE A 256 18.83 -13.48 -5.10
N VAL A 257 17.86 -14.31 -4.69
CA VAL A 257 16.55 -13.78 -4.23
C VAL A 257 16.71 -12.92 -2.97
N LEU A 258 17.59 -13.30 -2.05
CA LEU A 258 17.85 -12.54 -0.82
C LEU A 258 18.46 -11.18 -1.14
N ASP A 259 19.45 -11.14 -2.03
CA ASP A 259 20.10 -9.91 -2.49
C ASP A 259 19.10 -8.98 -3.20
N GLU A 260 18.21 -9.53 -4.04
CA GLU A 260 17.14 -8.78 -4.69
C GLU A 260 16.14 -8.18 -3.69
N ILE A 261 15.83 -8.90 -2.60
CA ILE A 261 14.99 -8.36 -1.53
C ILE A 261 15.70 -7.23 -0.79
N ASP A 262 16.99 -7.40 -0.47
CA ASP A 262 17.80 -6.37 0.20
C ASP A 262 17.90 -5.11 -0.66
N GLN A 263 18.19 -5.28 -1.96
CA GLN A 263 18.22 -4.18 -2.92
C GLN A 263 16.86 -3.48 -3.04
N TYR A 264 15.75 -4.22 -3.02
CA TYR A 264 14.42 -3.63 -3.05
C TYR A 264 14.15 -2.78 -1.79
N ILE A 265 14.47 -3.29 -0.60
CA ILE A 265 14.31 -2.53 0.66
C ILE A 265 15.15 -1.25 0.61
N GLU A 266 16.42 -1.39 0.25
CA GLU A 266 17.37 -0.30 0.24
C GLU A 266 16.99 0.77 -0.80
N ASN A 267 16.83 0.38 -2.06
CA ASN A 267 16.61 1.33 -3.16
C ASN A 267 15.19 1.88 -3.19
N ARG A 268 14.17 1.03 -3.03
CA ARG A 268 12.76 1.41 -3.25
C ARG A 268 12.07 1.95 -2.00
N ILE A 269 12.63 1.73 -0.81
CA ILE A 269 12.05 2.20 0.45
C ILE A 269 12.99 3.19 1.13
N VAL A 270 14.21 2.79 1.50
CA VAL A 270 15.10 3.62 2.34
C VAL A 270 15.66 4.81 1.56
N MET A 271 16.37 4.57 0.45
CA MET A 271 16.92 5.63 -0.39
C MET A 271 15.82 6.50 -1.00
N ALA A 272 14.70 5.88 -1.42
CA ALA A 272 13.55 6.60 -1.93
C ALA A 272 12.98 7.58 -0.89
N MET A 273 12.81 7.16 0.36
CA MET A 273 12.35 8.03 1.44
C MET A 273 13.30 9.22 1.66
N THR A 274 14.61 8.98 1.67
CA THR A 274 15.63 10.04 1.78
C THR A 274 15.58 11.01 0.59
N ALA A 275 15.42 10.51 -0.62
CA ALA A 275 15.30 11.34 -1.82
C ALA A 275 14.04 12.20 -1.82
N VAL A 276 12.88 11.62 -1.49
CA VAL A 276 11.61 12.35 -1.33
C VAL A 276 11.76 13.46 -0.31
N SER A 277 12.35 13.14 0.84
CA SER A 277 12.58 14.10 1.92
C SER A 277 13.47 15.26 1.45
N LYS A 278 14.57 14.98 0.74
CA LYS A 278 15.45 16.01 0.17
C LYS A 278 14.71 16.90 -0.83
N PHE A 279 13.91 16.33 -1.73
CA PHE A 279 13.12 17.12 -2.67
C PHE A 279 12.08 17.97 -1.94
N ALA A 280 11.32 17.39 -1.02
CA ALA A 280 10.31 18.12 -0.25
C ALA A 280 10.92 19.25 0.59
N CYS A 281 12.12 19.05 1.14
CA CYS A 281 12.85 20.06 1.92
C CYS A 281 13.12 21.33 1.10
N SER A 282 13.35 21.22 -0.21
CA SER A 282 13.55 22.38 -1.10
C SER A 282 12.32 23.29 -1.25
N LYS A 283 11.15 22.88 -0.74
CA LYS A 283 9.91 23.67 -0.74
C LYS A 283 9.59 24.32 0.61
N ILE A 284 10.38 24.02 1.63
CA ILE A 284 10.26 24.64 2.95
C ILE A 284 11.15 25.89 2.96
N VAL A 285 10.59 27.02 3.37
CA VAL A 285 11.29 28.31 3.44
C VAL A 285 11.12 28.93 4.81
N ASP A 286 11.98 29.89 5.13
CA ASP A 286 11.91 30.63 6.39
C ASP A 286 10.55 31.34 6.53
N GLY A 287 9.99 31.27 7.73
CA GLY A 287 8.68 31.80 8.08
C GLY A 287 7.51 30.84 7.80
N ASP A 288 7.77 29.63 7.27
CA ASP A 288 6.69 28.69 6.99
C ASP A 288 5.97 28.18 8.26
N VAL A 289 4.68 27.97 8.08
CA VAL A 289 3.80 27.32 9.04
C VAL A 289 3.28 26.05 8.38
N ILE A 290 3.89 24.92 8.71
CA ILE A 290 3.63 23.64 8.07
C ILE A 290 2.58 22.87 8.84
N LEU A 291 1.51 22.45 8.16
CA LEU A 291 0.53 21.53 8.72
C LEU A 291 0.77 20.10 8.23
N THR A 292 0.66 19.14 9.15
CA THR A 292 0.64 17.71 8.85
C THR A 292 -0.44 16.98 9.65
N TYR A 293 -0.79 15.76 9.23
CA TYR A 293 -1.88 14.99 9.81
C TYR A 293 -1.42 13.60 10.26
N ALA A 294 -1.86 13.20 11.46
CA ALA A 294 -1.54 11.95 12.11
C ALA A 294 -0.02 11.72 12.18
N ARG A 295 0.45 10.54 11.77
CA ARG A 295 1.88 10.22 11.69
C ARG A 295 2.23 9.59 10.35
N ALA A 296 3.26 10.15 9.72
CA ALA A 296 3.90 9.58 8.54
C ALA A 296 5.42 9.64 8.69
N ASP A 297 6.10 8.50 8.56
CA ASP A 297 7.55 8.38 8.78
C ASP A 297 8.34 9.31 7.84
N ILE A 298 7.93 9.40 6.58
CA ILE A 298 8.53 10.28 5.58
C ILE A 298 8.44 11.77 5.93
N ILE A 299 7.36 12.17 6.62
CA ILE A 299 7.16 13.56 7.05
C ILE A 299 7.98 13.83 8.32
N GLU A 300 8.09 12.86 9.22
CA GLU A 300 8.98 12.96 10.39
C GLU A 300 10.44 13.20 9.95
N VAL A 301 10.93 12.44 8.98
CA VAL A 301 12.28 12.58 8.41
C VAL A 301 12.43 13.95 7.72
N LEU A 302 11.45 14.36 6.90
CA LEU A 302 11.45 15.66 6.23
C LEU A 302 11.58 16.84 7.18
N LEU A 303 10.74 16.89 8.22
CA LEU A 303 10.70 18.02 9.13
C LEU A 303 11.97 18.10 9.99
N LYS A 304 12.51 16.95 10.43
CA LYS A 304 13.81 16.91 11.13
C LYS A 304 14.94 17.39 10.23
N GLN A 305 15.02 16.89 9.00
CA GLN A 305 16.06 17.30 8.04
C GLN A 305 16.00 18.78 7.68
N ALA A 306 14.79 19.34 7.51
CA ALA A 306 14.62 20.77 7.26
C ALA A 306 15.07 21.63 8.45
N PHE A 307 14.81 21.18 9.67
CA PHE A 307 15.25 21.85 10.89
C PHE A 307 16.77 21.78 11.09
N ASP A 308 17.38 20.64 10.77
CA ASP A 308 18.83 20.46 10.85
C ASP A 308 19.57 21.41 9.88
N GLN A 309 18.95 21.75 8.75
CA GLN A 309 19.40 22.77 7.80
C GLN A 309 19.19 24.21 8.29
N LYS A 310 18.69 24.40 9.53
CA LYS A 310 18.47 25.71 10.18
C LYS A 310 17.40 26.59 9.53
N ILE A 311 16.50 25.99 8.74
CA ILE A 311 15.33 26.68 8.21
C ILE A 311 14.39 27.02 9.38
N GLN A 312 13.94 28.28 9.45
CA GLN A 312 13.10 28.77 10.53
C GLN A 312 11.62 28.56 10.20
N PHE A 313 10.99 27.54 10.76
CA PHE A 313 9.57 27.25 10.57
C PHE A 313 8.95 26.64 11.82
N ARG A 314 7.62 26.57 11.86
CA ARG A 314 6.89 25.84 12.91
C ARG A 314 5.92 24.82 12.31
N VAL A 315 5.58 23.80 13.09
CA VAL A 315 4.73 22.68 12.64
C VAL A 315 3.43 22.61 13.43
N LEU A 316 2.30 22.45 12.74
CA LEU A 316 1.02 22.05 13.31
C LEU A 316 0.77 20.58 13.01
N VAL A 317 0.67 19.77 14.06
CA VAL A 317 0.31 18.35 13.96
C VAL A 317 -1.16 18.21 14.31
N VAL A 318 -1.95 17.87 13.30
CA VAL A 318 -3.37 17.58 13.43
C VAL A 318 -3.55 16.09 13.73
N ASP A 319 -4.36 15.77 14.72
CA ASP A 319 -4.61 14.38 15.12
C ASP A 319 -6.10 14.06 15.24
N SER A 320 -6.43 12.78 15.28
CA SER A 320 -7.80 12.30 15.34
C SER A 320 -7.97 11.03 16.17
N ARG A 321 -9.21 10.82 16.59
CA ARG A 321 -9.63 9.58 17.24
C ARG A 321 -9.72 8.44 16.22
N PRO A 322 -9.60 7.17 16.66
CA PRO A 322 -9.36 6.72 18.03
C PRO A 322 -7.87 6.56 18.40
N HIS A 323 -6.97 6.62 17.43
CA HIS A 323 -5.58 6.16 17.61
C HIS A 323 -4.61 7.23 18.12
N PHE A 324 -4.90 8.52 17.89
CA PHE A 324 -4.03 9.63 18.24
C PHE A 324 -2.58 9.42 17.82
N GLU A 325 -2.37 9.09 16.55
CA GLU A 325 -1.04 8.74 16.02
C GLU A 325 -0.11 9.94 15.97
N GLY A 326 -0.67 11.14 15.82
CA GLY A 326 0.05 12.41 15.84
C GLY A 326 0.75 12.68 17.17
N LYS A 327 0.28 12.14 18.30
CA LYS A 327 0.99 12.22 19.60
C LYS A 327 2.42 11.69 19.53
N LYS A 328 2.68 10.65 18.74
CA LYS A 328 4.03 10.11 18.55
C LYS A 328 4.89 11.02 17.68
N LEU A 329 4.32 11.53 16.59
CA LEU A 329 5.02 12.44 15.69
C LEU A 329 5.43 13.72 16.42
N ILE A 330 4.48 14.37 17.10
CA ILE A 330 4.78 15.64 17.76
C ILE A 330 5.79 15.47 18.89
N ARG A 331 5.77 14.35 19.62
CA ARG A 331 6.79 14.06 20.63
C ARG A 331 8.17 13.97 19.99
N ALA A 332 8.31 13.22 18.90
CA ALA A 332 9.58 13.07 18.20
C ALA A 332 10.11 14.39 17.63
N LEU A 333 9.22 15.27 17.16
CA LEU A 333 9.59 16.60 16.66
C LEU A 333 9.97 17.56 17.81
N ALA A 334 9.23 17.55 18.92
CA ALA A 334 9.50 18.38 20.08
C ALA A 334 10.81 17.97 20.80
N GLU A 335 11.08 16.67 20.92
CA GLU A 335 12.35 16.13 21.43
C GLU A 335 13.55 16.54 20.55
N HIS A 336 13.33 16.73 19.25
CA HIS A 336 14.32 17.25 18.30
C HIS A 336 14.48 18.78 18.38
N GLY A 337 13.68 19.48 19.19
CA GLY A 337 13.73 20.92 19.38
C GLY A 337 12.93 21.75 18.38
N LEU A 338 12.11 21.13 17.53
CA LEU A 338 11.31 21.82 16.53
C LEU A 338 10.08 22.50 17.18
N PRO A 339 9.78 23.79 16.88
CA PRO A 339 8.57 24.44 17.37
C PRO A 339 7.31 23.78 16.80
N CYS A 340 6.53 23.12 17.66
CA CYS A 340 5.36 22.35 17.26
C CYS A 340 4.10 22.75 18.04
N THR A 341 2.94 22.65 17.40
CA THR A 341 1.62 22.83 17.99
C THR A 341 0.77 21.59 17.70
N TYR A 342 0.10 21.06 18.72
CA TYR A 342 -0.79 19.90 18.59
C TYR A 342 -2.24 20.35 18.58
N ILE A 343 -3.02 19.88 17.60
CA ILE A 343 -4.45 20.14 17.55
C ILE A 343 -5.23 18.89 17.15
N GLN A 344 -6.53 18.89 17.45
CA GLN A 344 -7.46 17.90 16.95
C GLN A 344 -8.08 18.36 15.63
N ILE A 345 -8.54 17.40 14.82
CA ILE A 345 -9.11 17.64 13.50
C ILE A 345 -10.31 18.61 13.49
N ASN A 346 -11.04 18.74 14.59
CA ASN A 346 -12.15 19.69 14.73
C ASN A 346 -11.71 21.17 14.75
N ALA A 347 -10.45 21.46 15.09
CA ALA A 347 -9.91 22.82 15.07
C ALA A 347 -9.32 23.23 13.71
N LEU A 348 -9.40 22.35 12.70
CA LEU A 348 -8.73 22.52 11.41
C LEU A 348 -9.11 23.83 10.69
N SER A 349 -10.40 24.17 10.65
CA SER A 349 -10.88 25.39 9.98
C SER A 349 -10.41 26.68 10.66
N TYR A 350 -10.17 26.63 11.97
CA TYR A 350 -9.67 27.77 12.73
C TYR A 350 -8.19 28.03 12.43
N VAL A 351 -7.38 26.97 12.48
CA VAL A 351 -5.92 27.09 12.33
C VAL A 351 -5.46 27.24 10.88
N MET A 352 -6.25 26.81 9.89
CA MET A 352 -5.84 26.81 8.48
C MET A 352 -5.47 28.22 7.98
N LYS A 353 -6.05 29.27 8.60
CA LYS A 353 -5.74 30.68 8.33
C LYS A 353 -4.27 31.06 8.55
N GLU A 354 -3.58 30.35 9.43
CA GLU A 354 -2.16 30.60 9.74
C GLU A 354 -1.21 29.71 8.94
N VAL A 355 -1.73 28.67 8.27
CA VAL A 355 -0.92 27.65 7.60
C VAL A 355 -0.47 28.16 6.24
N THR A 356 0.82 27.98 5.93
CA THR A 356 1.40 28.36 4.63
C THR A 356 1.53 27.18 3.68
N LYS A 357 1.77 25.97 4.20
CA LYS A 357 1.94 24.74 3.41
C LYS A 357 1.42 23.52 4.17
N VAL A 358 0.88 22.56 3.43
CA VAL A 358 0.42 21.27 3.99
C VAL A 358 1.28 20.14 3.43
N PHE A 359 1.89 19.35 4.30
CA PHE A 359 2.66 18.15 3.95
C PHE A 359 1.99 16.90 4.52
N LEU A 360 1.61 15.99 3.63
CA LEU A 360 0.87 14.78 3.96
C LEU A 360 1.60 13.53 3.45
N GLY A 361 1.55 12.46 4.23
CA GLY A 361 2.02 11.14 3.79
C GLY A 361 0.90 10.37 3.09
N ALA A 362 1.21 9.76 1.96
CA ALA A 362 0.28 8.86 1.27
C ALA A 362 0.52 7.39 1.64
N THR A 363 -0.56 6.61 1.79
CA THR A 363 -0.47 5.15 1.86
C THR A 363 -0.36 4.54 0.48
N ALA A 364 -1.05 5.12 -0.50
CA ALA A 364 -0.96 4.77 -1.91
C ALA A 364 -1.45 5.91 -2.79
N ILE A 365 -1.03 5.93 -4.05
CA ILE A 365 -1.57 6.85 -5.07
C ILE A 365 -2.09 6.02 -6.24
N MET A 366 -3.33 6.30 -6.63
CA MET A 366 -4.06 5.58 -7.67
C MET A 366 -3.74 6.14 -9.05
N SER A 367 -4.06 5.39 -10.10
CA SER A 367 -3.79 5.81 -11.49
C SER A 367 -4.61 7.03 -11.94
N ASN A 368 -5.77 7.28 -11.32
CA ASN A 368 -6.51 8.51 -11.54
C ASN A 368 -5.97 9.71 -10.73
N GLY A 369 -4.78 9.60 -10.13
CA GLY A 369 -4.18 10.65 -9.31
C GLY A 369 -4.80 10.80 -7.92
N ALA A 370 -5.82 10.01 -7.59
CA ALA A 370 -6.44 10.03 -6.27
C ALA A 370 -5.51 9.42 -5.23
N VAL A 371 -5.42 10.05 -4.06
CA VAL A 371 -4.52 9.63 -2.99
C VAL A 371 -5.28 8.87 -1.93
N VAL A 372 -4.78 7.69 -1.55
CA VAL A 372 -5.29 6.93 -0.42
C VAL A 372 -4.38 7.16 0.79
N ALA A 373 -4.95 7.71 1.85
CA ALA A 373 -4.22 8.05 3.08
C ALA A 373 -5.10 7.78 4.31
N ARG A 374 -4.59 8.08 5.51
CA ARG A 374 -5.33 7.83 6.76
C ARG A 374 -6.62 8.64 6.78
N VAL A 375 -7.71 8.06 7.28
CA VAL A 375 -9.01 8.74 7.39
C VAL A 375 -8.84 10.10 8.04
N GLY A 376 -9.36 11.16 7.42
CA GLY A 376 -9.19 12.56 7.81
C GLY A 376 -8.17 13.32 6.95
N THR A 377 -7.36 12.62 6.15
CA THR A 377 -6.40 13.26 5.22
C THR A 377 -7.13 14.03 4.12
N ALA A 378 -8.24 13.49 3.61
CA ALA A 378 -9.07 14.18 2.62
C ALA A 378 -9.64 15.48 3.19
N LEU A 379 -10.08 15.47 4.46
CA LEU A 379 -10.60 16.67 5.12
C LEU A 379 -9.52 17.75 5.27
N CYS A 380 -8.29 17.35 5.65
CA CYS A 380 -7.14 18.25 5.68
C CYS A 380 -6.85 18.87 4.31
N ALA A 381 -6.80 18.06 3.26
CA ALA A 381 -6.52 18.53 1.90
C ALA A 381 -7.63 19.45 1.35
N MET A 382 -8.90 19.09 1.55
CA MET A 382 -10.05 19.89 1.12
C MET A 382 -10.11 21.24 1.82
N THR A 383 -9.88 21.26 3.14
CA THR A 383 -9.88 22.52 3.90
C THR A 383 -8.69 23.38 3.48
N ALA A 384 -7.50 22.79 3.28
CA ALA A 384 -6.34 23.54 2.81
C ALA A 384 -6.59 24.17 1.44
N HIS A 385 -7.18 23.42 0.51
CA HIS A 385 -7.55 23.92 -0.80
C HIS A 385 -8.52 25.10 -0.74
N GLU A 386 -9.54 25.05 0.13
CA GLU A 386 -10.49 26.16 0.33
C GLU A 386 -9.81 27.45 0.82
N PHE A 387 -8.75 27.32 1.63
CA PHE A 387 -7.93 28.44 2.09
C PHE A 387 -6.79 28.81 1.14
N ASN A 388 -6.75 28.24 -0.07
CA ASN A 388 -5.68 28.41 -1.07
C ASN A 388 -4.28 28.01 -0.56
N VAL A 389 -4.22 27.07 0.37
CA VAL A 389 -2.97 26.52 0.91
C VAL A 389 -2.55 25.30 0.09
N PRO A 390 -1.31 25.27 -0.46
CA PRO A 390 -0.87 24.16 -1.28
C PRO A 390 -0.69 22.87 -0.46
N VAL A 391 -1.13 21.75 -1.05
CA VAL A 391 -1.08 20.42 -0.46
C VAL A 391 -0.07 19.56 -1.19
N LEU A 392 1.01 19.19 -0.49
CA LEU A 392 2.09 18.37 -1.00
C LEU A 392 2.00 16.97 -0.38
N PHE A 393 1.85 15.96 -1.22
CA PHE A 393 1.88 14.56 -0.80
C PHE A 393 3.28 13.97 -1.00
N CYS A 394 3.88 13.49 0.08
CA CYS A 394 5.15 12.76 0.04
C CYS A 394 4.87 11.26 -0.07
N CYS A 395 5.34 10.63 -1.15
CA CYS A 395 5.08 9.22 -1.43
C CYS A 395 6.16 8.61 -2.30
N GLU A 396 6.62 7.42 -1.94
CA GLU A 396 7.56 6.62 -2.71
C GLU A 396 6.84 5.89 -3.86
N THR A 397 7.49 5.76 -5.01
CA THR A 397 6.85 5.21 -6.23
C THR A 397 6.33 3.78 -6.06
N TYR A 398 6.95 2.98 -5.19
CA TYR A 398 6.53 1.59 -4.98
C TYR A 398 5.13 1.46 -4.35
N LYS A 399 4.56 2.56 -3.83
CA LYS A 399 3.19 2.63 -3.29
C LYS A 399 2.14 3.00 -4.36
N PHE A 400 2.55 3.21 -5.61
CA PHE A 400 1.62 3.52 -6.69
C PHE A 400 0.80 2.30 -7.10
N SER A 401 -0.43 2.54 -7.56
CA SER A 401 -1.34 1.49 -7.99
C SER A 401 -1.90 1.76 -9.39
N ASP A 402 -1.88 0.73 -10.23
CA ASP A 402 -2.60 0.67 -11.51
C ASP A 402 -4.12 0.77 -11.36
N ARG A 403 -4.62 0.71 -10.11
CA ARG A 403 -6.03 0.72 -9.80
C ARG A 403 -6.57 2.14 -9.85
N VAL A 404 -7.85 2.24 -10.24
CA VAL A 404 -8.65 3.45 -10.11
C VAL A 404 -9.65 3.22 -8.99
N GLN A 405 -9.76 4.19 -8.10
CA GLN A 405 -10.71 4.20 -7.00
C GLN A 405 -11.44 5.54 -7.03
N LEU A 406 -12.77 5.49 -6.95
CA LEU A 406 -13.64 6.67 -7.08
C LEU A 406 -14.23 7.12 -5.73
N ASP A 407 -14.21 6.24 -4.74
CA ASP A 407 -14.81 6.45 -3.43
C ASP A 407 -13.95 5.82 -2.33
N SER A 408 -14.21 6.16 -1.07
CA SER A 408 -13.55 5.56 0.10
C SER A 408 -14.26 4.32 0.67
N ILE A 409 -15.22 3.75 -0.08
CA ILE A 409 -16.16 2.72 0.41
C ILE A 409 -15.80 1.36 -0.17
N THR A 410 -15.66 1.27 -1.48
CA THR A 410 -15.40 0.05 -2.25
C THR A 410 -14.14 -0.67 -1.80
N HIS A 411 -13.12 0.09 -1.36
CA HIS A 411 -11.84 -0.46 -0.93
C HIS A 411 -11.30 0.30 0.28
N ASN A 412 -11.45 -0.30 1.46
CA ASN A 412 -10.99 0.24 2.72
C ASN A 412 -10.57 -0.89 3.69
N GLU A 413 -9.95 -0.53 4.80
CA GLU A 413 -9.68 -1.39 5.94
C GLU A 413 -10.65 -0.99 7.07
N LEU A 414 -11.41 -1.95 7.59
CA LEU A 414 -12.23 -1.75 8.79
C LEU A 414 -11.45 -2.22 10.01
N ARG A 415 -11.46 -1.39 11.06
CA ARG A 415 -10.87 -1.71 12.35
C ARG A 415 -11.90 -2.20 13.34
N ASP A 416 -11.37 -2.70 14.46
CA ASP A 416 -12.16 -3.13 15.59
C ASP A 416 -13.05 -1.95 16.07
N PRO A 417 -14.38 -2.13 16.10
CA PRO A 417 -15.28 -1.11 16.59
C PRO A 417 -15.05 -0.74 18.06
N ASP A 418 -14.52 -1.66 18.88
CA ASP A 418 -14.26 -1.38 20.30
C ASP A 418 -13.11 -0.39 20.52
N GLU A 419 -12.26 -0.13 19.52
CA GLU A 419 -11.27 0.95 19.60
C GLU A 419 -11.94 2.32 19.79
N LEU A 420 -13.16 2.52 19.28
CA LEU A 420 -13.92 3.77 19.48
C LEU A 420 -14.41 3.92 20.92
N VAL A 421 -14.74 2.81 21.59
CA VAL A 421 -15.17 2.74 22.99
C VAL A 421 -13.95 2.93 23.91
N ASN A 422 -12.89 2.18 23.66
CA ASN A 422 -11.69 2.13 24.49
C ASN A 422 -10.84 3.41 24.40
N SER A 423 -10.87 4.11 23.26
CA SER A 423 -10.15 5.39 23.11
C SER A 423 -10.58 6.45 24.14
N TYR A 424 -11.78 6.35 24.70
CA TYR A 424 -12.27 7.23 25.77
C TYR A 424 -11.81 6.77 27.17
N ALA A 425 -11.77 5.46 27.40
CA ALA A 425 -11.46 4.88 28.72
C ALA A 425 -9.98 5.09 29.12
N ALA A 426 -9.06 5.04 28.15
CA ALA A 426 -7.63 5.23 28.41
C ALA A 426 -7.27 6.65 28.92
N ASP A 427 -8.05 7.68 28.56
CA ASP A 427 -7.88 9.02 29.11
C ASP A 427 -8.54 9.15 30.51
N HIS A 428 -9.72 8.56 30.75
CA HIS A 428 -10.39 8.61 32.06
C HIS A 428 -9.66 7.85 33.18
N GLN A 429 -9.01 6.72 32.87
CA GLN A 429 -8.31 5.90 33.85
C GLN A 429 -7.03 6.60 34.38
N ARG A 430 -6.38 7.43 33.55
CA ARG A 430 -5.21 8.24 33.95
C ARG A 430 -5.56 9.47 34.79
N LEU A 431 -6.75 10.01 34.62
CA LEU A 431 -7.20 11.23 35.31
C LEU A 431 -7.79 10.98 36.70
N THR A 432 -8.26 9.76 37.00
CA THR A 432 -9.12 9.55 38.17
C THR A 432 -8.49 8.75 39.31
N ASN A 433 -7.37 8.01 39.12
CA ASN A 433 -6.80 7.12 40.14
C ASN A 433 -7.87 6.25 40.85
N ARG A 434 -8.98 5.93 40.17
CA ARG A 434 -10.08 5.19 40.76
C ARG A 434 -9.85 3.68 40.59
N PRO A 435 -10.13 2.87 41.62
CA PRO A 435 -10.05 1.42 41.51
C PRO A 435 -10.95 0.89 40.38
N GLU A 436 -10.54 -0.20 39.72
CA GLU A 436 -11.17 -0.80 38.53
C GLU A 436 -12.69 -1.00 38.64
N ALA A 437 -13.23 -1.10 39.86
CA ALA A 437 -14.63 -1.38 40.13
C ALA A 437 -15.60 -0.19 39.90
N GLU A 438 -15.12 1.05 39.79
CA GLU A 438 -15.97 2.26 39.67
C GLU A 438 -15.69 3.12 38.41
N ALA A 439 -14.94 2.59 37.44
CA ALA A 439 -14.90 3.21 36.12
C ALA A 439 -16.27 2.99 35.48
N SER A 440 -17.13 4.01 35.50
CA SER A 440 -18.40 4.00 34.77
C SER A 440 -18.13 3.49 33.36
N ALA A 441 -18.70 2.33 33.02
CA ALA A 441 -18.52 1.73 31.71
C ALA A 441 -18.80 2.79 30.65
N HIS A 442 -17.98 2.82 29.60
CA HIS A 442 -18.16 3.78 28.51
C HIS A 442 -19.62 3.75 28.02
N VAL A 443 -20.19 4.91 27.67
CA VAL A 443 -21.62 5.03 27.28
C VAL A 443 -22.01 4.12 26.10
N LEU A 444 -21.02 3.65 25.35
CA LEU A 444 -21.19 2.73 24.21
C LEU A 444 -20.65 1.32 24.50
N ALA A 445 -20.42 0.92 25.75
CA ALA A 445 -19.85 -0.39 26.09
C ALA A 445 -20.80 -1.54 25.72
N ASP A 446 -22.10 -1.33 25.84
CA ASP A 446 -23.21 -2.25 25.54
C ASP A 446 -23.74 -2.11 24.11
N TRP A 447 -22.95 -1.55 23.18
CA TRP A 447 -23.41 -1.31 21.80
C TRP A 447 -23.83 -2.59 21.05
N ARG A 448 -23.32 -3.75 21.49
CA ARG A 448 -23.72 -5.08 20.97
C ARG A 448 -25.12 -5.48 21.39
N ASP A 449 -25.64 -4.96 22.51
CA ASP A 449 -26.99 -5.27 23.00
C ASP A 449 -28.04 -4.33 22.38
N LEU A 450 -27.64 -3.12 21.96
CA LEU A 450 -28.53 -2.12 21.38
C LEU A 450 -28.81 -2.37 19.89
N PRO A 451 -30.03 -2.80 19.48
CA PRO A 451 -30.28 -3.31 18.12
C PRO A 451 -30.04 -2.28 17.01
N ASN A 452 -30.27 -1.00 17.30
CA ASN A 452 -30.17 0.10 16.33
C ASN A 452 -28.81 0.82 16.36
N LEU A 453 -27.85 0.35 17.18
CA LEU A 453 -26.51 0.94 17.28
C LEU A 453 -25.47 0.07 16.56
N LYS A 454 -24.63 0.73 15.76
CA LYS A 454 -23.50 0.11 15.05
C LYS A 454 -22.30 1.05 15.15
N LEU A 455 -21.11 0.49 15.32
CA LEU A 455 -19.87 1.24 15.38
C LEU A 455 -19.06 1.01 14.10
N LEU A 456 -18.45 2.08 13.57
CA LEU A 456 -17.70 2.06 12.32
C LEU A 456 -16.37 2.78 12.48
N ASN A 457 -15.29 2.05 12.26
CA ASN A 457 -13.91 2.55 12.41
C ASN A 457 -13.16 2.32 11.09
N LEU A 458 -13.18 3.34 10.21
CA LEU A 458 -12.47 3.33 8.93
C LEU A 458 -11.00 3.67 9.13
N VAL A 459 -10.10 3.07 8.36
CA VAL A 459 -8.65 3.38 8.45
C VAL A 459 -8.21 4.40 7.41
N TYR A 460 -8.74 4.31 6.20
CA TYR A 460 -8.29 5.09 5.06
C TYR A 460 -9.42 5.94 4.47
N ASP A 461 -9.05 7.05 3.85
CA ASP A 461 -9.91 7.83 2.96
C ASP A 461 -9.23 8.08 1.62
N LEU A 462 -10.01 8.55 0.67
CA LEU A 462 -9.57 8.88 -0.69
C LEU A 462 -9.63 10.40 -0.85
N THR A 463 -8.51 11.01 -1.18
CA THR A 463 -8.42 12.42 -1.54
C THR A 463 -8.45 12.55 -3.07
N PRO A 464 -9.47 13.22 -3.64
CA PRO A 464 -9.50 13.56 -5.07
C PRO A 464 -8.28 14.36 -5.51
N MET A 465 -7.85 14.16 -6.75
CA MET A 465 -6.63 14.77 -7.28
C MET A 465 -6.68 16.31 -7.38
N GLU A 466 -7.88 16.90 -7.43
CA GLU A 466 -8.09 18.35 -7.46
C GLU A 466 -7.59 19.04 -6.18
N TYR A 467 -7.56 18.32 -5.05
CA TYR A 467 -7.04 18.83 -3.78
C TYR A 467 -5.54 18.52 -3.59
N VAL A 468 -4.87 17.98 -4.61
CA VAL A 468 -3.46 17.60 -4.58
C VAL A 468 -2.68 18.56 -5.45
N SER A 469 -1.95 19.49 -4.83
CA SER A 469 -1.14 20.44 -5.58
C SER A 469 0.07 19.76 -6.22
N MET A 470 0.74 18.86 -5.50
CA MET A 470 1.94 18.19 -5.97
C MET A 470 2.20 16.88 -5.25
N VAL A 471 2.75 15.90 -5.97
CA VAL A 471 3.26 14.66 -5.38
C VAL A 471 4.78 14.71 -5.42
N VAL A 472 5.42 14.53 -4.27
CA VAL A 472 6.87 14.46 -4.13
C VAL A 472 7.29 13.00 -4.03
N THR A 473 8.11 12.58 -4.99
CA THR A 473 8.62 11.21 -5.16
C THR A 473 10.14 11.22 -5.23
N GLU A 474 10.77 10.05 -5.20
CA GLU A 474 12.22 9.89 -5.37
C GLU A 474 12.72 10.20 -6.79
N ILE A 475 11.82 10.28 -7.78
CA ILE A 475 12.14 10.73 -9.14
C ILE A 475 11.93 12.24 -9.34
N GLY A 476 11.45 12.93 -8.30
CA GLY A 476 11.20 14.36 -8.30
C GLY A 476 9.75 14.73 -7.97
N MET A 477 9.41 15.97 -8.26
CA MET A 477 8.09 16.53 -8.01
C MET A 477 7.23 16.45 -9.26
N ILE A 478 6.07 15.84 -9.15
CA ILE A 478 5.21 15.52 -10.27
C ILE A 478 3.77 15.95 -9.98
N PRO A 479 2.99 16.30 -11.01
CA PRO A 479 1.55 16.45 -10.84
C PRO A 479 0.89 15.07 -10.67
N PRO A 480 -0.26 14.97 -9.97
CA PRO A 480 -0.98 13.72 -9.78
C PRO A 480 -1.46 13.08 -11.10
N THR A 481 -1.56 13.85 -12.19
CA THR A 481 -1.88 13.35 -13.55
C THR A 481 -0.77 12.47 -14.15
N SER A 482 0.48 12.60 -13.69
CA SER A 482 1.63 11.87 -14.25
C SER A 482 1.81 10.46 -13.68
N ILE A 483 1.01 10.07 -12.67
CA ILE A 483 1.13 8.79 -11.97
C ILE A 483 1.07 7.58 -12.92
N PRO A 484 0.12 7.47 -13.88
CA PRO A 484 0.09 6.36 -14.83
C PRO A 484 1.33 6.24 -15.70
N ALA A 485 1.94 7.37 -16.08
CA ALA A 485 3.14 7.36 -16.90
C ALA A 485 4.30 6.72 -16.13
N ILE A 486 4.45 7.06 -14.85
CA ILE A 486 5.49 6.50 -13.98
C ILE A 486 5.28 5.01 -13.75
N ILE A 487 4.04 4.59 -13.46
CA ILE A 487 3.75 3.16 -13.30
C ILE A 487 4.10 2.39 -14.58
N ARG A 488 3.82 2.96 -15.76
CA ARG A 488 4.18 2.36 -17.03
C ARG A 488 5.69 2.22 -17.21
N GLU A 489 6.49 3.22 -16.83
CA GLU A 489 7.95 3.12 -16.95
C GLU A 489 8.52 2.03 -16.03
N TYR A 490 8.10 1.96 -14.77
CA TYR A 490 8.50 0.86 -13.88
C TYR A 490 8.03 -0.52 -14.37
N ARG A 491 6.87 -0.60 -15.03
CA ARG A 491 6.40 -1.87 -15.60
C ARG A 491 7.26 -2.35 -16.77
N LYS A 492 7.81 -1.43 -17.57
CA LYS A 492 8.75 -1.80 -18.63
C LYS A 492 10.05 -2.33 -18.03
N GLU A 493 10.54 -1.75 -16.95
CA GLU A 493 11.74 -2.26 -16.26
C GLU A 493 11.55 -3.71 -15.81
N TYR A 494 10.38 -4.06 -15.27
CA TYR A 494 10.08 -5.45 -14.87
C TYR A 494 9.88 -6.43 -16.04
N ASN A 495 9.56 -5.94 -17.24
CA ASN A 495 9.29 -6.76 -18.41
C ASN A 495 10.45 -6.77 -19.43
N ASN A 496 11.38 -5.82 -19.36
CA ASN A 496 12.46 -5.66 -20.34
C ASN A 496 13.71 -6.49 -20.03
N GLU A 497 13.76 -7.22 -18.91
CA GLU A 497 14.79 -8.26 -18.74
C GLU A 497 14.57 -9.47 -19.66
N ASP A 498 13.37 -9.62 -20.26
CA ASP A 498 13.12 -10.56 -21.35
C ASP A 498 13.61 -10.06 -22.74
N ALA A 499 14.16 -8.83 -22.82
CA ALA A 499 14.65 -8.23 -24.08
C ALA A 499 16.19 -8.28 -24.23
N VAL A 500 16.91 -8.94 -23.32
CA VAL A 500 18.35 -9.25 -23.47
C VAL A 500 18.53 -10.74 -23.70
N HIS A 501 17.84 -11.30 -24.70
CA HIS A 501 18.32 -12.45 -25.48
C HIS A 501 17.39 -12.65 -26.69
N LEU A 502 17.87 -12.18 -27.85
CA LEU A 502 17.75 -12.77 -29.22
C LEU A 502 17.61 -11.67 -30.29
N PRO A 503 18.38 -11.74 -31.40
CA PRO A 503 19.75 -12.18 -31.59
C PRO A 503 20.77 -11.02 -31.58
#